data_AF-A0A2N2JR09-F1
#
_entry.id   AF-A0A2N2JR09-F1
#
_cell.length_a   1.000
_cell.length_b   1.000
_cell.length_c   1.000
_cell.angle_alpha   90.00
_cell.angle_beta   90.00
_cell.angle_gamma   90.00
#
_symmetry.space_group_name_H-M   'P 1'
#
loop_
_entity.id
_entity.type
_entity.pdbx_description
1 polymer ?
#
loop_
_entity_poly.entity_id
_entity_poly.type
_entity_poly.pdbx_seq_one_letter_code
_entity_poly.pdbx_strand_id
1 'polypeptide(L)'
;EAGLDLSVDAILLEGFRRVDDWHLIEQEIDDFEIVLLRNDDAINLVGRNRLVREELTVLELVNGRNTIRDIIRQSRMSSFDVTKLLYRLLSAKLIRKKVSPVAV
;
A
#
# COMPACT_ATOMS: atom_id res chain seq x y z
N GLU A 1 -33.20 -21.89 -5.97
CA GLU A 1 -32.86 -20.64 -6.68
C GLU A 1 -32.14 -19.74 -5.69
N ALA A 2 -30.87 -19.40 -5.93
CA ALA A 2 -30.09 -18.58 -5.00
C ALA A 2 -30.33 -17.10 -5.33
N GLY A 3 -31.24 -16.46 -4.60
CA GLY A 3 -31.48 -15.02 -4.69
C GLY A 3 -30.27 -14.27 -4.13
N LEU A 4 -29.42 -13.76 -5.01
CA LEU A 4 -28.44 -12.73 -4.67
C LEU A 4 -29.19 -11.41 -4.44
N ASP A 5 -29.87 -11.30 -3.29
CA ASP A 5 -30.38 -10.02 -2.80
C ASP A 5 -29.23 -9.27 -2.12
N LEU A 6 -28.23 -8.88 -2.92
CA LEU A 6 -27.29 -7.85 -2.48
C LEU A 6 -28.09 -6.56 -2.47
N SER A 7 -28.59 -6.19 -1.28
CA SER A 7 -29.35 -4.95 -1.09
C SER A 7 -28.56 -3.80 -1.72
N VAL A 8 -29.24 -2.95 -2.50
CA VAL A 8 -28.62 -1.80 -3.18
C VAL A 8 -27.82 -0.95 -2.17
N ASP A 9 -28.30 -0.83 -0.93
CA ASP A 9 -27.61 -0.20 0.19
C ASP A 9 -26.23 -0.81 0.48
N ALA A 10 -26.09 -2.14 0.45
CA ALA A 10 -24.80 -2.81 0.67
C ALA A 10 -23.82 -2.50 -0.46
N ILE A 11 -24.30 -2.44 -1.70
CA ILE A 11 -23.48 -2.08 -2.87
C ILE A 11 -23.06 -0.60 -2.79
N LEU A 12 -23.97 0.29 -2.40
CA LEU A 12 -23.69 1.71 -2.21
C LEU A 12 -22.69 1.94 -1.08
N LEU A 13 -22.88 1.31 0.09
CA LEU A 13 -21.96 1.40 1.23
C LEU A 13 -20.58 0.86 0.90
N GLU A 14 -20.49 -0.24 0.16
CA GLU A 14 -19.22 -0.78 -0.35
C GLU A 14 -18.57 0.17 -1.37
N GLY A 15 -19.36 0.83 -2.22
CA GLY A 15 -18.90 1.88 -3.12
C GLY A 15 -18.32 3.08 -2.37
N PHE A 16 -19.02 3.59 -1.36
CA PHE A 16 -18.54 4.67 -0.50
C PHE A 16 -17.25 4.30 0.23
N ARG A 17 -17.17 3.09 0.80
CA ARG A 17 -15.95 2.60 1.45
C ARG A 17 -14.76 2.59 0.48
N ARG A 18 -14.94 2.14 -0.75
CA ARG A 18 -13.87 2.10 -1.76
C ARG A 18 -13.39 3.49 -2.15
N VAL A 19 -14.31 4.46 -2.22
CA VAL A 19 -13.97 5.87 -2.50
C VAL A 19 -13.24 6.50 -1.32
N ASP A 20 -13.66 6.21 -0.09
CA ASP A 20 -12.99 6.69 1.13
C ASP A 20 -11.57 6.10 1.27
N ASP A 21 -11.43 4.79 1.05
CA ASP A 21 -10.14 4.10 0.99
C ASP A 21 -9.21 4.76 -0.05
N TRP A 22 -9.75 5.14 -1.22
CA TRP A 22 -8.97 5.84 -2.24
C TRP A 22 -8.49 7.20 -1.76
N HIS A 23 -9.34 7.97 -1.08
CA HIS A 23 -8.96 9.27 -0.54
C HIS A 23 -7.83 9.16 0.49
N LEU A 24 -7.88 8.17 1.38
CA LEU A 24 -6.82 7.90 2.35
C LEU A 24 -5.50 7.51 1.66
N ILE A 25 -5.59 6.74 0.57
CA ILE A 25 -4.42 6.39 -0.24
C ILE A 25 -3.80 7.64 -0.88
N GLU A 26 -4.61 8.53 -1.47
CA GLU A 26 -4.12 9.77 -2.08
C GLU A 26 -3.49 10.72 -1.05
N GLN A 27 -4.05 10.78 0.17
CA GLN A 27 -3.49 11.58 1.26
C GLN A 27 -2.15 11.03 1.75
N GLU A 28 -2.01 9.71 1.86
CA GLU A 28 -0.77 9.07 2.30
C GLU A 28 0.28 8.96 1.19
N ILE A 29 -0.13 8.86 -0.07
CA ILE A 29 0.76 8.72 -1.23
C ILE A 29 0.45 9.83 -2.23
N ASP A 30 0.89 11.03 -1.88
CA ASP A 30 0.72 12.26 -2.66
C ASP A 30 1.89 12.56 -3.62
N ASP A 31 3.08 11.98 -3.34
CA ASP A 31 4.30 12.16 -4.14
C ASP A 31 4.96 10.81 -4.46
N PHE A 32 5.09 10.53 -5.76
CA PHE A 32 5.67 9.30 -6.28
C PHE A 32 7.21 9.27 -6.28
N GLU A 33 7.87 10.41 -6.06
CA GLU A 33 9.32 10.52 -5.96
C GLU A 33 9.84 10.20 -4.55
N ILE A 34 8.94 9.99 -3.59
CA ILE A 34 9.30 9.59 -2.22
C ILE A 34 9.96 8.22 -2.23
N VAL A 35 11.06 8.11 -1.49
CA VAL A 35 11.73 6.84 -1.22
C VAL A 35 11.16 6.21 0.04
N LEU A 36 10.86 4.92 -0.03
CA LEU A 36 10.32 4.15 1.10
C LEU A 36 11.41 3.30 1.75
N LEU A 37 11.32 3.17 3.08
CA LEU A 37 12.21 2.36 3.92
C LEU A 37 11.45 1.21 4.56
N ARG A 38 12.07 0.03 4.63
CA ARG A 38 11.55 -1.09 5.42
C ARG A 38 11.73 -0.84 6.91
N ASN A 39 10.82 -1.41 7.68
CA ASN A 39 10.95 -1.60 9.11
C ASN A 39 11.17 -3.09 9.37
N ASP A 40 12.43 -3.54 9.26
CA ASP A 40 12.76 -4.97 9.35
C ASP A 40 12.37 -5.59 10.69
N ASP A 41 12.43 -4.84 11.80
CA ASP A 41 11.96 -5.29 13.12
C ASP A 41 10.45 -5.59 13.11
N ALA A 42 9.64 -4.70 12.56
CA ALA A 42 8.20 -4.90 12.45
C ALA A 42 7.84 -6.04 11.48
N ILE A 43 8.57 -6.16 10.36
CA ILE A 43 8.40 -7.25 9.39
C ILE A 43 8.71 -8.60 10.04
N ASN A 44 9.78 -8.68 10.83
CA ASN A 44 10.16 -9.90 11.56
C ASN A 44 9.12 -10.26 12.63
N LEU A 45 8.54 -9.27 13.32
CA LEU A 45 7.49 -9.48 14.31
C LEU A 45 6.18 -9.99 13.71
N VAL A 46 5.74 -9.41 12.59
CA VAL A 46 4.53 -9.87 11.88
C VAL A 46 4.75 -11.25 11.24
N GLY A 47 5.96 -11.49 10.75
CA GLY A 47 6.34 -12.70 10.04
C GLY A 47 5.91 -12.63 8.57
N ARG A 48 6.89 -12.80 7.67
CA ARG A 48 6.69 -12.74 6.20
C ARG A 48 5.57 -13.65 5.68
N ASN A 49 5.29 -14.77 6.36
CA ASN A 49 4.25 -15.73 5.95
C ASN A 49 2.82 -15.18 6.08
N ARG A 50 2.62 -14.05 6.77
CA ARG A 50 1.31 -13.40 6.87
C ARG A 50 1.02 -12.42 5.72
N LEU A 51 2.04 -12.11 4.92
CA LEU A 51 1.90 -11.24 3.76
C LEU A 51 1.54 -12.08 2.53
N VAL A 52 0.66 -11.56 1.68
CA VAL A 52 0.37 -12.19 0.39
C VAL A 52 1.55 -12.04 -0.57
N ARG A 53 1.57 -12.80 -1.67
CA ARG A 53 2.71 -12.84 -2.61
C ARG A 53 3.02 -11.48 -3.21
N GLU A 54 1.98 -10.72 -3.53
CA GLU A 54 2.05 -9.39 -4.10
C GLU A 54 2.60 -8.38 -3.07
N GLU A 55 2.17 -8.47 -1.81
CA GLU A 55 2.71 -7.67 -0.70
C GLU A 55 4.21 -7.95 -0.51
N LEU A 56 4.62 -9.22 -0.58
CA LEU A 56 6.03 -9.61 -0.50
C LEU A 56 6.84 -9.05 -1.68
N THR A 57 6.31 -9.14 -2.89
CA THR A 57 6.98 -8.61 -4.10
C THR A 57 7.20 -7.10 -4.00
N VAL A 58 6.16 -6.34 -3.60
CA VAL A 58 6.27 -4.90 -3.38
C VAL A 58 7.25 -4.59 -2.24
N LEU A 59 7.17 -5.32 -1.12
CA LEU A 59 8.07 -5.16 0.01
C LEU A 59 9.53 -5.39 -0.39
N GLU A 60 9.82 -6.39 -1.22
CA GLU A 60 11.14 -6.70 -1.76
C GLU A 60 11.74 -5.57 -2.63
N LEU A 61 10.89 -4.72 -3.21
CA LEU A 61 11.33 -3.54 -3.96
C LEU A 61 11.54 -2.31 -3.07
N VAL A 62 10.97 -2.27 -1.87
CA VAL A 62 11.22 -1.21 -0.88
C VAL A 62 12.61 -1.40 -0.28
N ASN A 63 13.63 -0.72 -0.77
CA ASN A 63 15.03 -0.96 -0.37
C ASN A 63 15.73 0.30 0.17
N GLY A 64 14.99 1.38 0.43
CA GLY A 64 15.55 2.67 0.87
C GLY A 64 16.25 3.49 -0.21
N ARG A 65 16.15 3.04 -1.48
CA ARG A 65 16.66 3.74 -2.67
C ARG A 65 15.59 3.92 -3.74
N ASN A 66 14.75 2.91 -3.96
CA ASN A 66 13.67 2.96 -4.92
C ASN A 66 12.59 3.96 -4.47
N THR A 67 12.20 4.84 -5.39
CA THR A 67 11.01 5.68 -5.24
C THR A 67 9.73 4.87 -5.42
N ILE A 68 8.58 5.42 -5.07
CA ILE A 68 7.28 4.79 -5.37
C ILE A 68 7.13 4.58 -6.88
N ARG A 69 7.54 5.54 -7.71
CA ARG A 69 7.56 5.41 -9.18
C ARG A 69 8.41 4.21 -9.64
N ASP A 70 9.59 4.03 -9.04
CA ASP A 70 10.47 2.90 -9.36
C ASP A 70 9.83 1.57 -8.99
N ILE A 71 9.21 1.50 -7.81
CA ILE A 71 8.50 0.30 -7.34
C ILE A 71 7.36 -0.06 -8.29
N ILE A 72 6.56 0.90 -8.73
CA ILE A 72 5.49 0.69 -9.72
C ILE A 72 6.04 0.12 -11.03
N ARG A 73 7.14 0.69 -11.53
CA ARG A 73 7.77 0.23 -12.79
C ARG A 73 8.37 -1.17 -12.67
N GLN A 74 8.98 -1.50 -11.54
CA GLN A 74 9.68 -2.76 -11.32
C GLN A 74 8.75 -3.92 -10.93
N SER A 75 7.62 -3.64 -10.28
CA SER A 75 6.68 -4.67 -9.82
C SER A 75 5.93 -5.38 -10.96
N ARG A 76 5.85 -4.76 -12.15
CA ARG A 76 5.04 -5.22 -13.29
C ARG A 76 3.54 -5.34 -12.96
N MET A 77 3.09 -4.61 -11.95
CA MET A 77 1.69 -4.52 -11.53
C MET A 77 1.09 -3.16 -11.96
N SER A 78 -0.23 -3.04 -11.88
CA SER A 78 -0.90 -1.73 -12.06
C SER A 78 -0.42 -0.73 -11.02
N SER A 79 -0.30 0.55 -11.38
CA SER A 79 0.00 1.61 -10.42
C SER A 79 -0.99 1.62 -9.25
N PHE A 80 -2.27 1.42 -9.54
CA PHE A 80 -3.33 1.34 -8.54
C PHE A 80 -3.07 0.23 -7.50
N ASP A 81 -2.76 -0.99 -7.98
CA ASP A 81 -2.53 -2.13 -7.11
C ASP A 81 -1.30 -1.92 -6.23
N VAL A 82 -0.21 -1.42 -6.83
CA VAL A 82 1.02 -1.12 -6.09
C VAL A 82 0.78 -0.07 -5.03
N THR A 83 0.11 1.04 -5.36
CA THR A 83 -0.19 2.11 -4.40
C THR A 83 -1.07 1.59 -3.26
N LYS A 84 -2.07 0.77 -3.56
CA LYS A 84 -2.91 0.13 -2.53
C LYS A 84 -2.11 -0.80 -1.60
N LEU A 85 -1.18 -1.57 -2.15
CA LEU A 85 -0.29 -2.44 -1.37
C LEU A 85 0.67 -1.63 -0.49
N LEU A 86 1.27 -0.57 -1.05
CA LEU A 86 2.13 0.34 -0.31
C LEU A 86 1.38 1.02 0.83
N TYR A 87 0.15 1.47 0.60
CA TYR A 87 -0.71 2.01 1.65
C TYR A 87 -0.96 0.99 2.77
N ARG A 88 -1.31 -0.26 2.45
CA ARG A 88 -1.48 -1.31 3.46
C ARG A 88 -0.21 -1.53 4.30
N LEU A 89 0.95 -1.57 3.65
CA LEU A 89 2.24 -1.73 4.33
C LEU A 89 2.60 -0.52 5.20
N LEU A 90 2.27 0.71 4.76
CA LEU A 90 2.43 1.96 5.53
C LEU A 90 1.51 1.97 6.76
N SER A 91 0.22 1.67 6.57
CA SER A 91 -0.78 1.59 7.64
C SER A 91 -0.43 0.53 8.68
N ALA A 92 0.17 -0.58 8.25
CA ALA A 92 0.70 -1.63 9.14
C ALA A 92 2.08 -1.29 9.76
N LYS A 93 2.66 -0.12 9.45
CA LYS A 93 3.98 0.34 9.92
C LYS A 93 5.14 -0.60 9.56
N LEU A 94 4.96 -1.40 8.50
CA LEU A 94 5.98 -2.31 7.96
C LEU A 94 6.98 -1.58 7.07
N ILE A 95 6.55 -0.45 6.49
CA ILE A 95 7.40 0.47 5.75
C ILE A 95 7.13 1.90 6.21
N ARG A 96 8.02 2.84 5.90
CA ARG A 96 7.88 4.27 6.22
C ARG A 96 8.46 5.16 5.14
N LYS A 97 7.96 6.39 5.02
CA LYS A 97 8.56 7.43 4.18
C LYS A 97 9.96 7.76 4.68
N LYS A 98 10.93 7.88 3.78
CA LYS A 98 12.27 8.38 4.09
C LYS A 98 12.17 9.90 4.28
N VAL A 99 12.18 10.36 5.52
CA VAL A 99 12.33 11.78 5.81
C VAL A 99 13.79 12.17 5.52
N SER A 100 14.00 13.06 4.57
CA SER A 100 15.29 13.76 4.47
C SER A 100 15.46 14.58 5.75
N PRO A 101 16.61 14.52 6.45
CA PRO A 101 16.83 15.40 7.58
C PRO A 101 16.70 16.84 7.09
N VAL A 102 15.76 17.58 7.67
CA VAL A 102 15.69 19.03 7.49
C VAL A 102 17.05 19.54 7.98
N ALA A 103 17.86 20.07 7.07
CA ALA A 103 19.06 20.79 7.43
C ALA A 103 18.60 22.01 8.24
N VAL A 104 18.83 21.94 9.56
CA VAL A 104 18.69 23.08 10.48
C VAL A 104 20.02 23.81 10.58
#